data_AF-A0A2S2NH05-F1
#
_entry.id   AF-A0A2S2NH05-F1
#
_cell.length_a   1.000
_cell.length_b   1.000
_cell.length_c   1.000
_cell.angle_alpha   90.00
_cell.angle_beta   90.00
_cell.angle_gamma   90.00
#
_symmetry.space_group_name_H-M   'P 1'
#
loop_
_entity.id
_entity.type
_entity.pdbx_description
1 polymer ?
#
loop_
_entity_poly.entity_id
_entity_poly.type
_entity_poly.pdbx_seq_one_letter_code
_entity_poly.pdbx_strand_id
1 'polypeptide(L)'
;LYKAKMAQQHNADGPKLKVKEIIKKISEESGIGQRTVSVTLSEYRNKGIVSSPNKTKVRPTVTEKVDDFDQDAIRKKVHEFWHRREIPTLKKILTAVNNDTTLPNFSETT
;
A
#
# COMPACT_ATOMS: atom_id res chain seq x y z
N LEU A 1 -21.17 -12.86 -15.82
CA LEU A 1 -22.41 -12.33 -15.21
C LEU A 1 -22.99 -11.14 -15.96
N TYR A 2 -22.39 -9.93 -15.91
CA TYR A 2 -22.98 -8.74 -16.56
C TYR A 2 -23.13 -8.87 -18.09
N LYS A 3 -22.08 -9.24 -18.82
CA LYS A 3 -22.14 -9.46 -20.28
C LYS A 3 -23.17 -10.53 -20.67
N ALA A 4 -23.28 -11.60 -19.88
CA ALA A 4 -24.25 -12.66 -20.11
C ALA A 4 -25.69 -12.16 -19.95
N LYS A 5 -25.98 -11.37 -18.91
CA LYS A 5 -27.29 -10.74 -18.71
C LYS A 5 -27.64 -9.74 -19.81
N MET A 6 -26.66 -8.96 -20.29
CA MET A 6 -26.84 -8.07 -21.44
C MET A 6 -27.16 -8.86 -22.72
N ALA A 7 -26.48 -9.97 -22.97
CA ALA A 7 -26.76 -10.83 -24.12
C ALA A 7 -28.15 -11.50 -24.02
N GLN A 8 -28.55 -11.96 -22.83
CA GLN A 8 -29.90 -12.49 -22.58
C GLN A 8 -30.99 -11.45 -22.86
N GLN A 9 -30.75 -10.17 -22.55
CA GLN A 9 -31.68 -9.09 -22.89
C GLN A 9 -31.75 -8.76 -24.38
N HIS A 10 -30.67 -8.98 -25.13
CA HIS A 10 -30.66 -8.75 -26.57
C HIS A 10 -31.45 -9.83 -27.31
N ASN A 11 -31.48 -11.06 -26.78
CA ASN A 11 -32.12 -12.21 -27.41
C ASN A 11 -33.58 -12.44 -26.97
N ALA A 12 -34.08 -11.67 -26.00
CA ALA A 12 -35.45 -11.82 -25.49
C ALA A 12 -36.33 -10.66 -25.98
N ASP A 13 -37.47 -10.99 -26.60
CA ASP A 13 -38.48 -10.02 -27.11
C ASP A 13 -39.28 -9.27 -26.00
N GLY A 14 -38.78 -9.30 -24.76
CA GLY A 14 -39.40 -8.66 -23.59
C GLY A 14 -38.91 -7.23 -23.31
N PRO A 15 -39.56 -6.51 -22.38
CA PRO A 15 -39.14 -5.17 -22.00
C PRO A 15 -37.69 -5.15 -21.45
N LYS A 16 -36.85 -4.30 -22.04
CA LYS A 16 -35.45 -4.14 -21.65
C LYS A 16 -35.36 -3.61 -20.21
N LEU A 17 -34.91 -4.46 -19.28
CA LEU A 17 -34.66 -4.07 -17.88
C LEU A 17 -33.65 -2.91 -17.84
N LYS A 18 -33.89 -1.97 -16.92
CA LYS A 18 -32.97 -0.83 -16.72
C LYS A 18 -31.66 -1.32 -16.11
N VAL A 19 -30.55 -0.63 -16.41
CA VAL A 19 -29.22 -0.98 -15.86
C VAL A 19 -29.22 -1.11 -14.33
N LYS A 20 -30.01 -0.27 -13.63
CA LYS A 20 -30.17 -0.33 -12.16
C LYS A 20 -30.75 -1.66 -11.68
N GLU A 21 -31.72 -2.23 -12.39
CA GLU A 21 -32.33 -3.51 -12.04
C GLU A 21 -31.36 -4.67 -12.25
N ILE A 22 -30.50 -4.56 -13.25
CA ILE A 22 -29.48 -5.56 -13.55
C ILE A 22 -28.40 -5.56 -12.48
N ILE A 23 -27.97 -4.37 -12.03
CA ILE A 23 -27.06 -4.22 -10.89
C ILE A 23 -27.69 -4.82 -9.62
N LYS A 24 -28.99 -4.57 -9.38
CA LYS A 24 -29.72 -5.15 -8.25
C LYS A 24 -29.72 -6.69 -8.30
N LYS A 25 -30.06 -7.29 -9.45
CA LYS A 25 -30.01 -8.75 -9.62
C LYS A 25 -28.60 -9.32 -9.45
N ILE A 26 -27.58 -8.65 -9.97
CA ILE A 26 -26.17 -9.08 -9.79
C ILE A 26 -25.77 -8.99 -8.32
N SER A 27 -26.20 -7.95 -7.62
CA SER A 27 -25.96 -7.75 -6.19
C SER A 27 -26.59 -8.87 -5.36
N GLU A 28 -27.86 -9.21 -5.64
CA GLU A 28 -28.60 -10.29 -4.98
C GLU A 28 -27.95 -11.66 -5.25
N GLU A 29 -27.59 -11.96 -6.50
CA GLU A 29 -26.94 -13.24 -6.87
C GLU A 29 -25.51 -13.38 -6.33
N SER A 30 -24.75 -12.29 -6.29
CA SER A 30 -23.33 -12.33 -5.88
C SER A 30 -23.13 -12.08 -4.38
N GLY A 31 -24.16 -11.64 -3.66
CA GLY A 31 -24.07 -11.18 -2.26
C GLY A 31 -23.22 -9.90 -2.07
N ILE A 32 -22.85 -9.23 -3.16
CA ILE A 32 -22.00 -8.03 -3.14
C ILE A 32 -22.89 -6.80 -3.18
N GLY A 33 -22.58 -5.77 -2.38
CA GLY A 33 -23.35 -4.53 -2.35
C GLY A 33 -23.48 -3.86 -3.73
N GLN A 34 -24.66 -3.32 -4.04
CA GLN A 34 -24.98 -2.69 -5.32
C GLN A 34 -23.96 -1.61 -5.73
N ARG A 35 -23.47 -0.83 -4.76
CA ARG A 35 -22.46 0.21 -5.00
C ARG A 35 -21.15 -0.39 -5.51
N THR A 36 -20.68 -1.46 -4.88
CA THR A 36 -19.47 -2.17 -5.30
C THR A 36 -19.63 -2.73 -6.70
N VAL A 37 -20.75 -3.40 -7.01
CA VAL A 37 -21.04 -3.89 -8.37
C VAL A 37 -20.99 -2.74 -9.39
N SER A 38 -21.62 -1.60 -9.07
CA SER A 38 -21.62 -0.42 -9.95
C SER A 38 -20.22 0.14 -10.19
N VAL A 39 -19.41 0.28 -9.12
CA VAL A 39 -18.03 0.80 -9.21
C VAL A 39 -17.15 -0.16 -10.00
N THR A 40 -17.22 -1.46 -9.71
CA THR A 40 -16.45 -2.49 -10.42
C THR A 40 -16.78 -2.55 -11.90
N LEU A 41 -18.07 -2.45 -12.28
CA LEU A 41 -18.49 -2.40 -13.68
C LEU A 41 -17.99 -1.12 -14.38
N SER A 42 -18.05 0.02 -13.68
CA SER A 42 -17.56 1.30 -14.23
C SER A 42 -16.05 1.27 -14.43
N GLU A 43 -15.30 0.72 -13.47
CA GLU A 43 -13.86 0.54 -13.60
C GLU A 43 -13.52 -0.36 -14.80
N TYR A 44 -14.19 -1.51 -14.90
CA TYR A 44 -13.98 -2.45 -15.99
C TYR A 44 -14.34 -1.83 -17.36
N ARG A 45 -15.41 -1.03 -17.45
CA ARG A 45 -15.81 -0.36 -18.68
C ARG A 45 -14.77 0.67 -19.14
N ASN A 46 -14.17 1.39 -18.20
CA ASN A 46 -13.22 2.45 -18.51
C ASN A 46 -11.80 1.94 -18.79
N LYS A 47 -11.35 0.92 -18.04
CA LYS A 47 -9.96 0.43 -18.09
C LYS A 47 -9.80 -0.93 -18.76
N GLY A 48 -10.88 -1.66 -19.00
CA GLY A 48 -10.87 -3.05 -19.50
C GLY A 48 -10.45 -4.10 -18.46
N ILE A 49 -10.00 -3.68 -17.27
CA ILE A 49 -9.51 -4.53 -16.18
C ILE A 49 -10.00 -3.94 -14.85
N VAL A 50 -10.36 -4.81 -13.90
CA VAL A 50 -10.64 -4.41 -12.50
C VAL A 50 -9.35 -4.42 -11.71
N SER A 51 -9.05 -3.32 -11.01
CA SER A 51 -7.84 -3.20 -10.22
C SER A 51 -7.99 -3.79 -8.84
N SER A 52 -6.92 -4.38 -8.28
CA SER A 52 -6.90 -4.67 -6.86
C SER A 52 -6.93 -3.36 -6.04
N PRO A 53 -7.60 -3.33 -4.87
CA PRO A 53 -7.71 -2.13 -4.04
C PRO A 53 -6.39 -1.57 -3.52
N ASN A 54 -5.35 -2.40 -3.41
CA ASN A 54 -4.08 -2.00 -2.81
C ASN A 54 -2.93 -2.27 -3.77
N LYS A 55 -2.44 -1.23 -4.45
CA LYS A 55 -1.32 -1.33 -5.41
C LYS A 55 -0.01 -0.77 -4.87
N THR A 56 -0.07 0.13 -3.89
CA THR A 56 1.11 0.81 -3.38
C THR A 56 1.54 0.15 -2.08
N LYS A 57 2.69 -0.53 -2.11
CA LYS A 57 3.35 -1.01 -0.89
C LYS A 57 3.67 0.22 -0.02
N VAL A 58 3.05 0.32 1.15
CA VAL A 58 3.47 1.28 2.18
C VAL A 58 4.88 0.89 2.60
N ARG A 59 5.86 1.72 2.25
CA ARG A 59 7.25 1.52 2.65
C ARG A 59 7.47 2.34 3.92
N PRO A 60 7.85 1.73 5.04
CA PRO A 60 8.10 2.49 6.25
C PRO A 60 9.28 3.44 6.03
N THR A 61 9.13 4.66 6.55
CA THR A 61 10.17 5.70 6.51
C THR A 61 11.35 5.31 7.41
N VAL A 62 12.53 5.93 7.23
CA VAL A 62 13.72 5.61 8.05
C VAL A 62 13.43 5.82 9.54
N THR A 63 12.66 6.85 9.88
CA THR A 63 12.20 7.15 11.24
C THR A 63 11.24 6.12 11.81
N GLU A 64 10.44 5.44 10.97
CA GLU A 64 9.57 4.34 11.41
C GLU A 64 10.33 3.02 11.59
N LYS A 65 11.53 2.90 11.02
CA LYS A 65 12.37 1.69 11.11
C LYS A 65 13.27 1.68 12.33
N VAL A 66 13.58 2.84 12.91
CA VAL A 66 14.51 2.98 14.02
C VAL A 66 13.71 3.41 15.25
N ASP A 67 13.71 2.57 16.27
CA ASP A 67 13.04 2.87 17.54
C ASP A 67 13.62 4.13 18.18
N ASP A 68 12.82 4.84 18.96
CA ASP A 68 13.24 6.11 19.59
C ASP A 68 14.45 5.90 20.51
N PHE A 69 14.53 4.74 21.17
CA PHE A 69 15.68 4.35 21.99
C PHE A 69 16.97 4.23 21.17
N ASP A 70 16.89 3.62 19.99
CA ASP A 70 18.04 3.47 19.09
C ASP A 70 18.48 4.83 18.55
N GLN A 71 17.53 5.74 18.26
CA GLN A 71 17.85 7.11 17.83
C GLN A 71 18.64 7.86 18.91
N ASP A 72 18.23 7.75 20.18
CA ASP A 72 18.92 8.38 21.30
C ASP A 72 20.32 7.79 21.52
N ALA A 73 20.47 6.48 21.37
CA ALA A 73 21.78 5.83 21.46
C ALA A 73 22.72 6.26 20.32
N ILE A 74 22.22 6.38 19.08
CA ILE A 74 23.00 6.92 17.95
C ILE A 74 23.41 8.38 18.23
N ARG A 75 22.48 9.21 18.74
CA ARG A 75 22.78 10.61 19.11
C ARG A 75 23.86 10.69 20.18
N LYS A 76 23.82 9.80 21.18
CA LYS A 76 24.87 9.69 22.20
C LYS A 76 26.24 9.37 21.58
N LYS A 77 26.32 8.42 20.65
CA LYS A 77 27.57 8.13 19.92
C LYS A 77 28.09 9.35 19.15
N VAL A 78 27.21 10.08 18.47
CA VAL A 78 27.59 11.33 17.79
C VAL A 78 28.15 12.36 18.78
N HIS A 79 27.54 12.51 19.96
CA HIS A 79 28.06 13.38 21.02
C HIS A 79 29.40 12.93 21.58
N GLU A 80 29.67 11.62 21.67
CA GLU A 80 30.97 11.11 22.08
C GLU A 80 32.10 11.58 21.14
N PHE A 81 31.87 11.68 19.83
CA PHE A 81 32.85 12.25 18.89
C PHE A 81 33.16 13.72 19.18
N TRP A 82 32.12 14.52 19.46
CA TRP A 82 32.30 15.93 19.83
C TRP A 82 33.07 16.08 21.14
N HIS A 83 32.80 15.24 22.14
CA HIS A 83 33.57 15.22 23.40
C HIS A 83 35.05 14.90 23.17
N ARG A 84 35.37 14.05 22.19
CA ARG A 84 36.74 13.73 21.78
C ARG A 84 37.36 14.78 20.85
N ARG A 85 36.63 15.88 20.56
CA ARG A 85 37.02 16.93 19.59
C ARG A 85 37.29 16.39 18.18
N GLU A 86 36.63 15.31 17.81
CA GLU A 86 36.68 14.75 16.47
C GLU A 86 35.44 15.14 15.67
N ILE A 87 35.62 15.41 14.37
CA ILE A 87 34.49 15.66 13.47
C ILE A 87 33.78 14.33 13.21
N PRO A 88 32.48 14.21 13.55
CA PRO A 88 31.71 13.01 13.27
C PRO A 88 31.35 12.96 11.78
N THR A 89 32.07 12.14 11.02
CA THR A 89 31.73 11.84 9.62
C THR A 89 30.81 10.63 9.55
N LEU A 90 30.01 10.53 8.49
CA LEU A 90 29.05 9.43 8.32
C LEU A 90 29.70 8.05 8.45
N LYS A 91 30.88 7.86 7.82
CA LYS A 91 31.65 6.61 7.90
C LYS A 91 32.07 6.28 9.33
N LYS A 92 32.59 7.27 10.07
CA LYS A 92 33.01 7.09 11.47
C LYS A 92 31.83 6.73 12.37
N ILE A 93 30.70 7.44 12.21
CA ILE A 93 29.48 7.16 12.96
C ILE A 93 29.00 5.75 12.65
N LEU A 94 28.92 5.38 11.36
CA LEU A 94 28.45 4.06 10.96
C LEU A 94 29.31 2.94 11.54
N THR A 95 30.65 3.07 11.47
CA THR A 95 31.55 2.10 12.10
C THR A 95 31.35 2.04 13.61
N ALA A 96 31.20 3.17 14.28
CA ALA A 96 31.02 3.21 15.73
C ALA A 96 29.66 2.63 16.19
N VAL A 97 28.60 2.83 15.41
CA VAL A 97 27.28 2.27 15.67
C VAL A 97 27.26 0.77 15.40
N ASN A 98 27.81 0.31 14.26
CA ASN A 98 27.84 -1.11 13.91
C ASN A 98 28.78 -1.95 14.81
N ASN A 99 29.78 -1.33 15.44
CA ASN A 99 30.63 -1.98 16.44
C ASN A 99 29.92 -2.17 17.80
N ASP A 100 28.83 -1.44 18.05
CA ASP A 100 28.07 -1.55 19.29
C ASP A 100 27.06 -2.71 19.18
N THR A 101 27.28 -3.79 19.94
CA THR A 101 26.42 -4.98 19.89
C THR A 101 25.01 -4.73 20.44
N THR A 102 24.76 -3.57 21.06
CA THR A 102 23.45 -3.16 21.58
C THR A 102 22.59 -2.45 20.55
N LEU A 103 23.16 -2.04 19.41
CA LEU A 103 22.46 -1.29 18.37
C LEU A 103 22.24 -2.14 17.10
N PRO A 104 21.18 -1.86 16.33
CA PRO A 104 20.98 -2.51 15.05
C PRO A 104 22.11 -2.16 14.06
N ASN A 105 22.44 -3.10 13.19
CA ASN A 105 23.46 -2.89 12.16
C ASN A 105 22.88 -2.13 10.96
N PHE A 106 23.60 -1.12 10.48
CA PHE A 106 23.19 -0.25 9.38
C PHE A 106 24.11 -0.36 8.16
N SER A 107 23.59 -0.05 6.97
CA SER A 107 24.34 0.02 5.70
C SER A 107 24.42 1.46 5.17
N GLU A 108 25.53 1.82 4.51
CA GLU A 108 25.68 3.16 3.88
C GLU A 108 24.65 3.44 2.77
N THR A 109 24.12 2.38 2.16
CA THR A 109 23.12 2.47 1.09
C THR A 109 21.77 1.99 1.63
N THR A 110 20.71 2.78 1.43
CA THR A 110 19.32 2.45 1.80
C THR A 110 18.38 2.65 0.62
#